data_AF-A0A150FWF8-F1
#
_entry.id   AF-A0A150FWF8-F1
#
_cell.length_a   1.000
_cell.length_b   1.000
_cell.length_c   1.000
_cell.angle_alpha   90.00
_cell.angle_beta   90.00
_cell.angle_gamma   90.00
#
_symmetry.space_group_name_H-M   'P 1'
#
loop_
_entity.id
_entity.type
_entity.pdbx_description
1 polymer ?
#
loop_
_entity_poly.entity_id
_entity_poly.type
_entity_poly.pdbx_seq_one_letter_code
_entity_poly.pdbx_strand_id
1 'polypeptide(L)'
;MEEFKAVIRSCQRAWDAREQPGADGEREAPIWSWDNARIHGNITDGVSWADLGITALEHTRLPPYSPDMHSVIELSHAHLMSVMQKYINGRQSGPEDDLVSYTSQLQKLFKEMITPEWVQATTHRLFLQVLPATLAAGGNYPPKQKR
;
A
#
# COMPACT_ATOMS: atom_id res chain seq x y z
N MET A 1 10.35 6.58 -12.00
CA MET A 1 9.63 5.44 -12.60
C MET A 1 10.43 4.15 -12.45
N GLU A 2 11.69 4.07 -12.90
CA GLU A 2 12.49 2.82 -12.75
C GLU A 2 12.66 2.33 -11.31
N GLU A 3 12.86 3.23 -10.35
CA GLU A 3 12.93 2.86 -8.92
C GLU A 3 11.63 2.20 -8.45
N PHE A 4 10.47 2.74 -8.83
CA PHE A 4 9.18 2.16 -8.49
C PHE A 4 8.95 0.82 -9.21
N LYS A 5 9.34 0.71 -10.49
CA LYS A 5 9.35 -0.57 -11.21
C LYS A 5 10.21 -1.62 -10.52
N ALA A 6 11.37 -1.23 -9.95
CA ALA A 6 12.21 -2.15 -9.20
C ALA A 6 11.49 -2.69 -7.95
N VAL A 7 10.71 -1.87 -7.26
CA VAL A 7 9.83 -2.30 -6.16
C VAL A 7 8.78 -3.29 -6.65
N ILE A 8 8.05 -2.96 -7.72
CA ILE A 8 7.02 -3.84 -8.30
C ILE A 8 7.61 -5.20 -8.73
N ARG A 9 8.76 -5.20 -9.41
CA ARG A 9 9.49 -6.44 -9.77
C ARG A 9 9.83 -7.28 -8.54
N SER A 10 10.18 -6.64 -7.42
CA SER A 10 10.48 -7.35 -6.16
C SER A 10 9.22 -8.00 -5.57
N CYS A 11 8.09 -7.27 -5.57
CA CYS A 11 6.81 -7.79 -5.14
C CYS A 11 6.33 -8.95 -6.02
N GLN A 12 6.47 -8.84 -7.34
CA GLN A 12 6.07 -9.87 -8.29
C GLN A 12 6.87 -11.15 -8.08
N ARG A 13 8.21 -11.06 -7.94
CA ARG A 13 9.04 -12.23 -7.59
C ARG A 13 8.61 -12.88 -6.27
N ALA A 14 8.22 -12.09 -5.27
CA ALA A 14 7.76 -12.61 -3.99
C ALA A 14 6.39 -13.29 -4.09
N TRP A 15 5.52 -12.81 -4.97
CA TRP A 15 4.25 -13.45 -5.31
C TRP A 15 4.49 -14.79 -6.02
N ASP A 16 5.25 -14.76 -7.12
CA ASP A 16 5.53 -15.93 -7.97
C ASP A 16 6.21 -17.09 -7.21
N ALA A 17 6.98 -16.76 -6.17
CA ALA A 17 7.64 -17.73 -5.30
C ALA A 17 6.70 -18.38 -4.28
N ARG A 18 5.58 -17.73 -3.95
CA ARG A 18 4.59 -18.21 -2.97
C ARG A 18 3.41 -18.91 -3.62
N GLU A 19 3.00 -18.42 -4.77
CA GLU A 19 1.79 -18.84 -5.44
C GLU A 19 2.00 -20.22 -6.10
N GLN A 20 1.12 -21.15 -5.74
CA GLN A 20 1.09 -22.49 -6.32
C GLN A 20 0.07 -22.51 -7.46
N PRO A 21 0.35 -23.20 -8.58
CA PRO A 21 -0.62 -23.31 -9.67
C PRO A 21 -1.94 -23.89 -9.16
N GLY A 22 -3.05 -23.36 -9.67
CA GLY A 22 -4.39 -23.88 -9.46
C GLY A 22 -4.57 -25.30 -10.02
N ALA A 23 -5.76 -25.87 -9.83
CA ALA A 23 -6.08 -27.23 -10.28
C ALA A 23 -6.03 -27.40 -11.82
N ASP A 24 -6.12 -26.31 -12.57
CA ASP A 24 -5.97 -26.20 -14.02
C ASP A 24 -4.52 -25.92 -14.46
N GLY A 25 -3.60 -25.76 -13.52
CA GLY A 25 -2.21 -25.38 -13.77
C GLY A 25 -2.01 -23.90 -14.05
N GLU A 26 -3.06 -23.08 -13.99
CA GLU A 26 -2.96 -21.64 -14.14
C GLU A 26 -2.55 -20.97 -12.82
N ARG A 27 -1.86 -19.84 -12.96
CA ARG A 27 -1.41 -19.02 -11.84
C ARG A 27 -2.27 -17.76 -11.79
N GLU A 28 -2.81 -17.42 -10.63
CA GLU A 28 -3.50 -16.16 -10.43
C GLU A 28 -2.49 -15.01 -10.46
N ALA A 29 -2.68 -14.11 -11.43
CA ALA A 29 -1.92 -12.88 -11.47
C ALA A 29 -2.30 -11.97 -10.30
N PRO A 30 -1.34 -11.27 -9.66
CA PRO A 30 -1.66 -10.33 -8.61
C PRO A 30 -2.43 -9.13 -9.17
N ILE A 31 -3.43 -8.66 -8.42
CA ILE A 31 -4.07 -7.38 -8.68
C ILE A 31 -3.26 -6.29 -7.98
N TRP A 32 -2.73 -5.37 -8.77
CA TRP A 32 -1.93 -4.25 -8.32
C TRP A 32 -2.78 -3.05 -7.93
N SER A 33 -2.28 -2.24 -7.00
CA SER A 33 -2.92 -0.98 -6.60
C SER A 33 -1.88 0.02 -6.10
N TRP A 34 -1.83 1.19 -6.74
CA TRP A 34 -1.06 2.36 -6.33
C TRP A 34 -1.77 3.66 -6.75
N ASP A 35 -1.34 4.80 -6.22
CA ASP A 35 -1.97 6.10 -6.49
C ASP A 35 -1.58 6.68 -7.86
N ASN A 36 -2.18 7.81 -8.24
CA ASN A 36 -1.94 8.45 -9.54
C ASN A 36 -0.72 9.41 -9.53
N ALA A 37 0.27 9.21 -8.65
CA ALA A 37 1.47 10.04 -8.66
C ALA A 37 2.26 9.89 -9.97
N ARG A 38 2.83 11.00 -10.48
CA ARG A 38 3.58 11.01 -11.75
C ARG A 38 4.69 9.94 -11.82
N ILE A 39 5.30 9.64 -10.68
CA ILE A 39 6.37 8.63 -10.59
C ILE A 39 5.92 7.20 -10.88
N HIS A 40 4.62 6.92 -10.76
CA HIS A 40 3.98 5.63 -11.04
C HIS A 40 3.61 5.45 -12.53
N GLY A 41 3.79 6.47 -13.36
CA GLY A 41 3.40 6.40 -14.78
C GLY A 41 1.89 6.26 -14.96
N ASN A 42 1.45 5.95 -16.19
CA ASN A 42 0.04 5.78 -16.49
C ASN A 42 -0.24 4.34 -16.93
N ILE A 43 -1.11 3.62 -16.22
CA ILE A 43 -1.45 2.25 -16.60
C ILE A 43 -2.24 2.17 -17.92
N THR A 44 -2.97 3.24 -18.27
CA THR A 44 -3.82 3.24 -19.47
C THR A 44 -3.06 3.62 -20.74
N ASP A 45 -1.79 4.00 -20.65
CA ASP A 45 -1.00 4.36 -21.85
C ASP A 45 -0.44 3.12 -22.58
N GLY A 46 -0.52 1.93 -21.96
CA GLY A 46 -0.04 0.67 -22.53
C GLY A 46 1.48 0.59 -22.74
N VAL A 47 2.24 1.61 -22.31
CA VAL A 47 3.69 1.74 -22.53
C VAL A 47 4.43 1.72 -21.20
N SER A 48 3.92 2.41 -20.18
CA SER A 48 4.57 2.60 -18.89
C SER A 48 4.87 1.28 -18.19
N TRP A 49 4.06 0.24 -18.40
CA TRP A 49 4.11 -1.01 -17.63
C TRP A 49 4.18 -2.29 -18.48
N ALA A 50 4.30 -2.15 -19.81
CA ALA A 50 4.29 -3.27 -20.74
C ALA A 50 5.42 -4.29 -20.49
N ASP A 51 6.58 -3.85 -20.03
CA ASP A 51 7.73 -4.72 -19.72
C ASP A 51 7.49 -5.65 -18.52
N LEU A 52 6.50 -5.34 -17.68
CA LEU A 52 6.10 -6.14 -16.52
C LEU A 52 4.77 -6.88 -16.75
N GLY A 53 4.18 -6.75 -17.93
CA GLY A 53 2.90 -7.38 -18.27
C GLY A 53 1.72 -6.88 -17.44
N ILE A 54 1.83 -5.73 -16.78
CA ILE A 54 0.73 -5.16 -15.98
C ILE A 54 -0.16 -4.33 -16.90
N THR A 55 -1.41 -4.73 -17.06
CA THR A 55 -2.41 -3.99 -17.84
C THR A 55 -3.43 -3.32 -16.92
N ALA A 56 -4.43 -2.67 -17.52
CA ALA A 56 -5.55 -2.10 -16.77
C ALA A 56 -6.42 -3.17 -16.09
N LEU A 57 -6.36 -4.43 -16.50
CA LEU A 57 -7.07 -5.54 -15.85
C LEU A 57 -6.38 -5.98 -14.55
N GLU A 58 -5.05 -5.98 -14.53
CA GLU A 58 -4.27 -6.34 -13.34
C GLU A 58 -4.03 -5.13 -12.41
N HIS A 59 -4.68 -3.99 -12.63
CA HIS A 59 -4.52 -2.81 -11.78
C HIS A 59 -5.86 -2.23 -11.33
N THR A 60 -6.04 -2.10 -10.03
CA THR A 60 -7.21 -1.44 -9.44
C THR A 60 -7.14 0.06 -9.73
N ARG A 61 -8.04 0.54 -10.60
CA ARG A 61 -8.14 1.98 -10.89
C ARG A 61 -8.70 2.72 -9.69
N LEU A 62 -7.98 3.74 -9.23
CA LEU A 62 -8.38 4.58 -8.11
C LEU A 62 -8.61 6.02 -8.56
N PRO A 63 -9.67 6.70 -8.07
CA PRO A 63 -9.90 8.10 -8.38
C PRO A 63 -8.74 8.98 -7.88
N PRO A 64 -8.43 10.09 -8.58
CA PRO A 64 -7.45 11.06 -8.09
C PRO A 64 -7.82 11.59 -6.69
N TYR A 65 -6.81 11.90 -5.88
CA TYR A 65 -6.98 12.52 -4.56
C TYR A 65 -7.89 11.74 -3.59
N SER A 66 -7.81 10.41 -3.62
CA SER A 66 -8.64 9.50 -2.79
C SER A 66 -7.79 8.60 -1.86
N PRO A 67 -6.95 9.16 -0.96
CA PRO A 67 -6.15 8.40 0.00
C PRO A 67 -6.99 7.47 0.90
N ASP A 68 -8.26 7.78 1.17
CA ASP A 68 -9.16 6.90 1.91
C ASP A 68 -9.37 5.55 1.19
N MET A 69 -9.34 5.54 -0.14
CA MET A 69 -9.39 4.33 -0.96
C MET A 69 -8.06 3.56 -0.98
N HIS A 70 -6.95 4.20 -0.59
CA HIS A 70 -5.64 3.58 -0.36
C HIS A 70 -5.50 3.06 1.09
N SER A 71 -6.58 2.50 1.64
CA SER A 71 -6.70 2.21 3.07
C SER A 71 -5.56 1.37 3.66
N VAL A 72 -5.05 0.36 2.94
CA VAL A 72 -3.97 -0.50 3.45
C VAL A 72 -2.69 0.29 3.67
N ILE A 73 -2.24 1.05 2.66
CA ILE A 73 -0.97 1.79 2.75
C ILE A 73 -1.11 3.01 3.67
N GLU A 74 -2.19 3.77 3.58
CA GLU A 74 -2.38 4.99 4.38
C GLU A 74 -2.57 4.69 5.86
N LEU A 75 -3.32 3.63 6.21
CA LEU A 75 -3.44 3.21 7.61
C LEU A 75 -2.15 2.60 8.13
N SER A 76 -1.40 1.86 7.31
CA SER A 76 -0.09 1.34 7.70
C SER A 76 0.89 2.48 7.97
N HIS A 77 0.93 3.50 7.12
CA HIS A 77 1.71 4.72 7.35
C HIS A 77 1.28 5.42 8.65
N ALA A 78 -0.01 5.70 8.84
CA ALA A 78 -0.50 6.37 10.03
C ALA A 78 -0.17 5.58 11.32
N HIS A 79 -0.31 4.25 11.27
CA HIS A 79 -0.03 3.38 12.42
C HIS A 79 1.47 3.35 12.76
N LEU A 80 2.34 3.15 11.76
CA LEU A 80 3.78 3.14 11.94
C LEU A 80 4.31 4.49 12.40
N MET A 81 3.87 5.58 11.77
CA MET A 81 4.32 6.93 12.12
C MET A 81 3.86 7.34 13.52
N SER A 82 2.67 6.93 13.96
CA SER A 82 2.24 7.19 15.34
C SER A 82 3.13 6.51 16.38
N VAL A 83 3.64 5.31 16.11
CA VAL A 83 4.55 4.61 17.03
C VAL A 83 5.97 5.16 16.91
N MET A 84 6.43 5.42 15.70
CA MET A 84 7.75 5.99 15.44
C MET A 84 7.88 7.38 16.07
N GLN A 85 6.86 8.22 16.00
CA GLN A 85 6.86 9.54 16.65
C GLN A 85 6.97 9.43 18.17
N LYS A 86 6.27 8.47 18.80
CA LYS A 86 6.41 8.21 20.25
C LYS A 86 7.82 7.72 20.59
N TYR A 87 8.38 6.84 19.76
CA TYR A 87 9.75 6.37 19.92
C TYR A 87 10.76 7.53 19.85
N ILE A 88 10.65 8.41 18.85
CA ILE A 88 11.54 9.57 18.69
C ILE A 88 11.40 10.52 19.88
N ASN A 89 10.17 10.90 20.23
CA ASN A 89 9.91 11.87 21.30
C ASN A 89 10.27 11.36 22.70
N GLY A 90 10.30 10.04 22.90
CA GLY A 90 10.64 9.41 24.18
C GLY A 90 12.13 9.25 24.42
N ARG A 91 12.98 9.56 23.43
CA ARG A 91 14.44 9.40 23.52
C ARG A 91 15.10 10.75 23.82
N GLN A 92 16.20 10.72 24.58
CA GLN A 92 17.08 11.89 24.67
C GLN A 92 17.91 11.94 23.39
N SER A 93 17.93 13.11 22.74
CA SER A 93 18.70 13.27 21.52
C SER A 93 20.18 13.02 21.76
N GLY A 94 20.81 12.25 20.88
CA GLY A 94 22.19 11.81 21.08
C GLY A 94 22.90 11.39 19.78
N PRO A 95 24.19 11.01 19.87
CA PRO A 95 25.01 10.65 18.70
C PRO A 95 24.46 9.48 17.87
N GLU A 96 23.56 8.67 18.45
CA GLU A 96 22.90 7.54 17.78
C GLU A 96 21.66 7.94 16.95
N ASP A 97 21.28 9.21 16.94
CA ASP A 97 20.15 9.72 16.14
C ASP A 97 20.54 9.89 14.67
N ASP A 98 20.92 8.80 14.02
CA ASP A 98 21.26 8.75 12.61
C ASP A 98 20.18 8.08 11.74
N LEU A 99 20.30 8.27 10.42
CA LEU A 99 19.35 7.73 9.45
C LEU A 99 19.28 6.19 9.50
N VAL A 100 20.41 5.52 9.79
CA VAL A 100 20.49 4.06 9.84
C VAL A 100 19.67 3.51 10.99
N SER A 101 19.76 4.15 12.16
CA SER A 101 19.04 3.79 13.37
C SER A 101 17.54 3.98 13.21
N TYR A 102 17.11 5.11 12.64
CA TYR A 102 15.70 5.34 12.35
C TYR A 102 15.14 4.40 11.30
N THR A 103 15.90 4.12 10.24
CA THR A 103 15.49 3.17 9.19
C THR A 103 15.36 1.75 9.76
N SER A 104 16.31 1.33 10.59
CA SER A 104 16.30 0.01 11.23
C SER A 104 15.10 -0.14 12.16
N GLN A 105 14.81 0.89 12.95
CA GLN A 105 13.64 0.90 13.83
C GLN A 105 12.34 0.87 13.01
N LEU A 106 12.23 1.62 11.91
CA LEU A 106 11.06 1.61 11.06
C LEU A 106 10.84 0.23 10.40
N GLN A 107 11.91 -0.41 9.93
CA GLN A 107 11.84 -1.77 9.37
C GLN A 107 11.41 -2.81 10.40
N LYS A 108 11.89 -2.68 11.64
CA LYS A 108 11.45 -3.51 12.76
C LYS A 108 9.95 -3.34 13.01
N LEU A 109 9.49 -2.10 13.18
CA LEU A 109 8.07 -1.79 13.40
C LEU A 109 7.20 -2.29 12.24
N PHE A 110 7.65 -2.13 11.00
CA PHE A 110 6.92 -2.64 9.84
C PHE A 110 6.69 -4.15 9.94
N LYS A 111 7.73 -4.94 10.26
CA LYS A 111 7.62 -6.40 10.38
C LYS A 111 6.78 -6.85 11.58
N GLU A 112 6.79 -6.08 12.67
CA GLU A 112 6.04 -6.39 13.89
C GLU A 112 4.56 -6.01 13.78
N MET A 113 4.25 -4.89 13.11
CA MET A 113 2.92 -4.27 13.13
C MET A 113 2.12 -4.52 11.85
N ILE A 114 2.76 -4.58 10.69
CA ILE A 114 2.09 -4.75 9.40
C ILE A 114 2.08 -6.24 9.04
N THR A 115 1.21 -6.98 9.71
CA THR A 115 1.06 -8.44 9.54
C THR A 115 0.09 -8.77 8.39
N PRO A 116 0.06 -10.03 7.89
CA PRO A 116 -0.95 -10.47 6.95
C PRO A 116 -2.39 -10.21 7.43
N GLU A 117 -2.67 -10.42 8.71
CA GLU A 117 -3.99 -10.19 9.32
C GLU A 117 -4.34 -8.70 9.33
N TRP A 118 -3.37 -7.83 9.59
CA TRP A 118 -3.55 -6.37 9.48
C TRP A 118 -3.89 -5.97 8.03
N VAL A 119 -3.14 -6.48 7.05
CA VAL A 119 -3.38 -6.22 5.63
C VAL A 119 -4.77 -6.73 5.21
N GLN A 120 -5.17 -7.92 5.65
CA GLN A 120 -6.50 -8.45 5.38
C GLN A 120 -7.60 -7.59 6.01
N ALA A 121 -7.47 -7.23 7.29
CA ALA A 121 -8.47 -6.42 7.99
C ALA A 121 -8.63 -5.02 7.38
N THR A 122 -7.52 -4.38 6.97
CA THR A 122 -7.55 -3.07 6.30
C THR A 122 -8.12 -3.16 4.89
N THR A 123 -7.86 -4.26 4.17
CA THR A 123 -8.49 -4.56 2.87
C THR A 123 -10.01 -4.76 3.03
N HIS A 124 -10.45 -5.56 4.02
CA HIS A 124 -11.87 -5.74 4.31
C HIS A 124 -12.55 -4.41 4.68
N ARG A 125 -11.89 -3.56 5.47
CA ARG A 125 -12.41 -2.23 5.82
C ARG A 125 -12.65 -1.36 4.58
N LEU A 126 -11.74 -1.40 3.58
CA LEU A 126 -11.92 -0.66 2.33
C LEU A 126 -13.24 -1.05 1.64
N PHE A 127 -13.44 -2.35 1.42
CA PHE A 127 -14.59 -2.85 0.67
C PHE A 127 -15.91 -2.82 1.46
N LEU A 128 -15.87 -3.09 2.75
CA LEU A 128 -17.08 -3.23 3.57
C LEU A 128 -17.53 -1.93 4.23
N GLN A 129 -16.66 -0.92 4.35
CA GLN A 129 -16.98 0.31 5.07
C GLN A 129 -16.67 1.57 4.26
N VAL A 130 -15.45 1.72 3.76
CA VAL A 130 -15.01 2.97 3.11
C VAL A 130 -15.75 3.17 1.80
N LEU A 131 -15.71 2.19 0.88
CA LEU A 131 -16.38 2.30 -0.41
C LEU A 131 -17.89 2.54 -0.28
N PRO A 132 -18.65 1.78 0.54
CA PRO A 132 -20.07 2.05 0.75
C PRO A 132 -20.34 3.45 1.31
N ALA A 133 -19.52 3.93 2.26
CA ALA A 133 -19.69 5.26 2.83
C ALA A 133 -19.43 6.37 1.81
N THR A 134 -18.38 6.24 0.99
CA THR A 134 -18.06 7.19 -0.08
C THR A 134 -19.15 7.20 -1.15
N LEU A 135 -19.71 6.03 -1.52
CA LEU A 135 -20.85 5.95 -2.43
C LEU A 135 -22.10 6.63 -1.86
N ALA A 136 -22.43 6.37 -0.59
CA ALA A 136 -23.56 7.01 0.10
C ALA A 136 -23.40 8.54 0.21
N ALA A 137 -22.16 9.02 0.29
CA ALA A 137 -21.82 10.44 0.28
C ALA A 137 -21.73 11.07 -1.13
N GLY A 138 -22.09 10.32 -2.18
CA GLY A 138 -22.04 10.79 -3.57
C GLY A 138 -20.62 11.06 -4.07
N GLY A 139 -19.63 10.31 -3.61
CA GLY A 139 -18.22 10.47 -3.96
C GLY A 139 -17.46 11.47 -3.10
N ASN A 140 -18.11 12.09 -2.09
CA ASN A 140 -17.45 12.97 -1.15
C ASN A 140 -16.85 12.19 0.02
N TYR A 141 -15.88 12.82 0.71
CA TYR A 141 -15.42 12.32 2.00
C TYR A 141 -16.60 12.25 2.99
N PRO A 142 -16.79 11.12 3.69
CA PRO A 142 -17.79 11.03 4.73
C PRO A 142 -17.53 12.12 5.79
N PRO A 143 -18.58 12.79 6.28
CA PRO A 143 -18.42 13.80 7.31
C PRO A 143 -17.71 13.19 8.53
N LYS A 144 -16.71 13.89 9.07
CA LYS A 144 -16.04 13.47 10.31
C LYS A 144 -17.11 13.28 11.38
N GLN A 145 -17.24 12.07 11.92
CA GLN A 145 -18.06 11.86 13.11
C GLN A 145 -17.48 12.76 14.21
N LYS A 146 -18.33 13.65 14.75
CA LYS A 146 -17.97 14.46 15.92
C LYS A 146 -17.67 13.48 17.05
N ARG A 147 -16.39 13.37 17.41
CA ARG A 147 -15.96 12.70 18.64
C ARG A 147 -16.20 13.62 19.82
#